data_AF-A0AA41WSH3-F1
#
_entry.id   AF-A0AA41WSH3-F1
#
_cell.length_a   1.000
_cell.length_b   1.000
_cell.length_c   1.000
_cell.angle_alpha   90.00
_cell.angle_beta   90.00
_cell.angle_gamma   90.00
#
_symmetry.space_group_name_H-M   'P 1'
#
loop_
_entity.id
_entity.type
_entity.pdbx_description
1 polymer ?
#
loop_
_entity_poly.entity_id
_entity_poly.type
_entity_poly.pdbx_seq_one_letter_code
_entity_poly.pdbx_strand_id
1 'polypeptide(L)'
;MRTPVTFLILIAALSVPAGSLAFEKLTNGVDLSFAPGSAQLTTAERVKLVRLLEMIKEKWCPLEGVGVSSHVDATEAADAPARAALAKKRADEVVSELKAFGVPSHILYAESDKHVARPLPWTGIVEVEAVGGSYQMPCPSPQNEHGFHVPVGH
;
A
#
# COMPACT_ATOMS: atom_id res chain seq x y z
N MET A 1 27.41 -25.82 -63.41
CA MET A 1 26.37 -26.02 -62.38
C MET A 1 26.94 -25.60 -61.04
N ARG A 2 26.20 -24.78 -60.30
CA ARG A 2 26.51 -24.26 -58.95
C ARG A 2 26.16 -25.32 -57.91
N THR A 3 26.99 -25.48 -56.88
CA THR A 3 26.54 -25.73 -55.50
C THR A 3 27.57 -25.11 -54.54
N PRO A 4 27.17 -24.12 -53.72
CA PRO A 4 28.09 -23.37 -52.88
C PRO A 4 28.32 -24.02 -51.52
N VAL A 5 29.49 -23.69 -50.99
CA VAL A 5 29.99 -23.88 -49.63
C VAL A 5 28.95 -23.45 -48.59
N THR A 6 28.60 -24.35 -47.67
CA THR A 6 27.78 -24.03 -46.50
C THR A 6 28.69 -23.67 -45.34
N PHE A 7 29.05 -22.38 -45.22
CA PHE A 7 29.64 -21.85 -43.98
C PHE A 7 28.50 -21.61 -42.99
N LEU A 8 28.43 -22.44 -41.95
CA LEU A 8 27.63 -22.19 -40.75
C LEU A 8 28.20 -20.98 -40.02
N ILE A 9 27.58 -19.82 -40.19
CA ILE A 9 27.81 -18.66 -39.31
C ILE A 9 26.90 -18.86 -38.10
N LEU A 10 27.51 -19.32 -37.00
CA LEU A 10 26.90 -19.28 -35.68
C LEU A 10 26.71 -17.80 -35.29
N ILE A 11 25.47 -17.32 -35.35
CA ILE A 11 25.12 -16.05 -34.71
C ILE A 11 24.92 -16.38 -33.23
N ALA A 12 25.96 -16.14 -32.43
CA ALA A 12 25.83 -16.05 -30.98
C ALA A 12 24.98 -14.81 -30.68
N ALA A 13 23.65 -15.00 -30.66
CA ALA A 13 22.75 -14.02 -30.10
C ALA A 13 23.15 -13.86 -28.63
N LEU A 14 23.72 -12.70 -28.32
CA LEU A 14 23.93 -12.21 -26.96
C LEU A 14 22.59 -12.32 -26.23
N SER A 15 22.40 -13.42 -25.52
CA SER A 15 21.43 -13.54 -24.45
C SER A 15 21.91 -12.61 -23.35
N VAL A 16 21.62 -11.31 -23.50
CA VAL A 16 21.55 -10.42 -22.36
C VAL A 16 20.53 -11.09 -21.44
N PRO A 17 20.91 -11.59 -20.25
CA PRO A 17 19.89 -11.95 -19.30
C PRO A 17 19.08 -10.68 -19.14
N ALA A 18 17.80 -10.72 -19.47
CA ALA A 18 16.85 -9.73 -19.00
C ALA A 18 16.90 -9.86 -17.48
N GLY A 19 17.90 -9.19 -16.88
CA GLY A 19 18.01 -9.02 -15.46
C GLY A 19 16.65 -8.49 -15.09
N SER A 20 15.93 -9.31 -14.33
CA SER A 20 14.63 -8.96 -13.80
C SER A 20 14.83 -7.62 -13.12
N LEU A 21 14.46 -6.54 -13.82
CA LEU A 21 14.27 -5.24 -13.23
C LEU A 21 13.05 -5.46 -12.34
N ALA A 22 13.30 -5.99 -11.14
CA ALA A 22 12.38 -5.90 -10.04
C ALA A 22 12.26 -4.40 -9.80
N PHE A 23 11.32 -3.78 -10.51
CA PHE A 23 10.93 -2.41 -10.25
C PHE A 23 10.35 -2.45 -8.85
N GLU A 24 11.15 -1.97 -7.89
CA GLU A 24 10.70 -1.81 -6.52
C GLU A 24 9.51 -0.85 -6.56
N LYS A 25 8.32 -1.36 -6.21
CA LYS A 25 7.12 -0.53 -6.20
C LYS A 25 7.31 0.57 -5.17
N LEU A 26 6.75 1.74 -5.45
CA LEU A 26 6.81 2.83 -4.50
C LEU A 26 5.93 2.49 -3.31
N THR A 27 6.55 2.37 -2.15
CA THR A 27 5.88 2.15 -0.87
C THR A 27 6.07 3.37 0.00
N ASN A 28 4.98 3.86 0.58
CA ASN A 28 5.04 4.89 1.62
C ASN A 28 3.90 4.64 2.60
N GLY A 29 4.09 5.02 3.85
CA GLY A 29 3.11 4.74 4.88
C GLY A 29 3.09 5.75 6.00
N VAL A 30 2.08 5.62 6.85
CA VAL A 30 1.92 6.43 8.04
C VAL A 30 1.37 5.59 9.17
N ASP A 31 1.94 5.79 10.35
CA ASP A 31 1.46 5.19 11.58
C ASP A 31 0.47 6.14 12.25
N LEU A 32 -0.75 5.63 12.48
CA LEU A 32 -1.82 6.35 13.15
C LEU A 32 -1.97 5.82 14.58
N SER A 33 -1.85 6.70 15.56
CA SER A 33 -1.93 6.33 16.98
C SER A 33 -3.35 6.44 17.53
N PHE A 34 -3.78 5.46 18.31
CA PHE A 34 -5.08 5.47 18.98
C PHE A 34 -4.91 5.60 20.49
N ALA A 35 -5.83 6.33 21.13
CA ALA A 35 -5.91 6.33 22.58
C ALA A 35 -6.27 4.92 23.10
N PRO A 36 -5.80 4.52 24.29
CA PRO A 36 -6.08 3.21 24.87
C PRO A 36 -7.57 2.86 24.87
N GLY A 37 -7.93 1.69 24.33
CA GLY A 37 -9.32 1.22 24.24
C GLY A 37 -10.25 2.00 23.29
N SER A 38 -9.76 3.08 22.67
CA SER A 38 -10.52 3.86 21.67
C SER A 38 -10.33 3.30 20.27
N ALA A 39 -11.38 3.39 19.45
CA ALA A 39 -11.34 3.09 18.02
C ALA A 39 -11.50 4.32 17.13
N GLN A 40 -11.49 5.53 17.71
CA GLN A 40 -11.65 6.78 16.95
C GLN A 40 -10.31 7.46 16.71
N LEU A 41 -10.11 7.93 15.48
CA LEU A 41 -8.96 8.77 15.14
C LEU A 41 -9.15 10.18 15.69
N THR A 42 -8.09 10.71 16.30
CA THR A 42 -8.04 12.12 16.68
C THR A 42 -7.85 13.00 15.44
N THR A 43 -8.16 14.30 15.56
CA THR A 43 -7.91 15.28 14.51
C THR A 43 -6.43 15.33 14.09
N ALA A 44 -5.51 15.18 15.04
CA ALA A 44 -4.07 15.19 14.76
C ALA A 44 -3.65 14.02 13.86
N GLU A 45 -4.20 12.84 14.10
CA GLU A 45 -3.92 11.64 13.30
C GLU A 45 -4.58 11.72 11.92
N ARG A 46 -5.80 12.27 11.83
CA ARG A 46 -6.45 12.56 10.54
C ARG A 46 -5.59 13.49 9.68
N VAL A 47 -4.94 14.50 10.27
CA VAL A 47 -4.03 15.39 9.53
C VAL A 47 -2.82 14.62 8.98
N LYS A 48 -2.27 13.64 9.70
CA LYS A 48 -1.18 12.80 9.18
C LYS A 48 -1.64 11.97 7.97
N LEU A 49 -2.83 11.38 8.06
CA LEU A 49 -3.43 10.62 6.96
C LEU A 49 -3.63 11.51 5.72
N VAL A 50 -4.21 12.70 5.88
CA VAL A 50 -4.41 13.65 4.77
C VAL A 50 -3.09 14.02 4.10
N ARG A 51 -2.02 14.26 4.87
CA ARG A 51 -0.69 14.57 4.31
C ARG A 51 -0.13 13.44 3.46
N LEU A 52 -0.31 12.19 3.89
CA LEU A 52 0.07 11.02 3.08
C LEU A 52 -0.71 11.02 1.76
N LEU A 53 -2.03 11.21 1.81
CA LEU A 53 -2.90 11.19 0.63
C LEU A 53 -2.58 12.31 -0.37
N GLU A 54 -2.32 13.53 0.09
CA GLU A 54 -1.93 14.64 -0.80
C GLU A 54 -0.61 14.36 -1.53
N MET A 55 0.38 13.78 -0.83
CA MET A 55 1.64 13.38 -1.46
C MET A 55 1.44 12.28 -2.50
N ILE A 56 0.54 11.32 -2.24
CA ILE A 56 0.18 10.28 -3.21
C ILE A 56 -0.45 10.90 -4.46
N LYS A 57 -1.43 11.80 -4.29
CA LYS A 57 -2.11 12.48 -5.42
C LYS A 57 -1.14 13.25 -6.31
N GLU A 58 -0.14 13.90 -5.71
CA GLU A 58 0.84 14.70 -6.44
C GLU A 58 1.81 13.83 -7.25
N LYS A 59 2.23 12.69 -6.69
CA LYS A 59 3.42 11.98 -7.20
C LYS A 59 3.10 10.63 -7.84
N TRP A 60 2.07 9.92 -7.39
CA TRP A 60 1.95 8.50 -7.69
C TRP A 60 1.16 8.23 -8.96
N CYS A 61 1.63 7.24 -9.72
CA CYS A 61 1.00 6.83 -10.97
C CYS A 61 1.18 5.32 -11.26
N PRO A 62 0.12 4.51 -11.14
CA PRO A 62 -1.07 4.73 -10.34
C PRO A 62 -0.86 4.42 -8.86
N LEU A 63 -1.80 4.82 -8.01
CA LEU A 63 -2.02 4.20 -6.70
C LEU A 63 -2.62 2.81 -6.92
N GLU A 64 -1.87 1.76 -6.63
CA GLU A 64 -2.23 0.36 -6.92
C GLU A 64 -2.88 -0.34 -5.73
N GLY A 65 -2.52 0.05 -4.51
CA GLY A 65 -3.02 -0.58 -3.30
C GLY A 65 -2.85 0.33 -2.08
N VAL A 66 -3.75 0.21 -1.13
CA VAL A 66 -3.61 0.79 0.21
C VAL A 66 -3.95 -0.30 1.23
N GLY A 67 -2.93 -0.75 1.94
CA GLY A 67 -3.01 -1.66 3.08
C GLY A 67 -3.26 -0.90 4.37
N VAL A 68 -4.14 -1.44 5.22
CA VAL A 68 -4.41 -0.95 6.57
C VAL A 68 -4.18 -2.11 7.53
N SER A 69 -3.13 -2.04 8.36
CA SER A 69 -2.79 -3.06 9.34
C SER A 69 -3.00 -2.51 10.75
N SER A 70 -3.89 -3.12 11.54
CA SER A 70 -4.13 -2.68 12.93
C SER A 70 -3.50 -3.59 13.97
N HIS A 71 -2.85 -2.96 14.94
CA HIS A 71 -2.19 -3.59 16.08
C HIS A 71 -2.75 -3.05 17.39
N VAL A 72 -3.04 -3.96 18.33
CA VAL A 72 -3.54 -3.65 19.67
C VAL A 72 -2.64 -4.31 20.68
N ASP A 73 -2.18 -3.54 21.67
CA ASP A 73 -1.30 -4.07 22.70
C ASP A 73 -2.01 -5.09 23.60
N ALA A 74 -1.25 -6.04 24.16
CA ALA A 74 -1.78 -7.07 25.05
C ALA A 74 -2.50 -6.50 26.29
N THR A 75 -2.10 -5.31 26.74
CA THR A 75 -2.66 -4.63 27.92
C THR A 75 -3.97 -3.88 27.64
N GLU A 76 -4.32 -3.65 26.37
CA GLU A 76 -5.51 -2.87 26.01
C GLU A 76 -6.81 -3.68 26.02
N ALA A 77 -6.74 -5.02 26.02
CA ALA A 77 -7.91 -5.86 26.17
C ALA A 77 -7.61 -7.18 26.89
N ALA A 78 -8.62 -7.67 27.62
CA ALA A 78 -8.50 -8.81 28.54
C ALA A 78 -8.07 -10.12 27.86
N ASP A 79 -8.49 -10.36 26.62
CA ASP A 79 -8.23 -11.58 25.87
C ASP A 79 -7.99 -11.33 24.38
N ALA A 80 -7.54 -12.38 23.67
CA ALA A 80 -7.24 -12.29 22.24
C ALA A 80 -8.45 -11.90 21.37
N PRO A 81 -9.65 -12.48 21.56
CA PRO A 81 -10.85 -12.03 20.84
C PRO A 81 -11.18 -10.55 21.02
N ALA A 82 -11.06 -10.01 22.24
CA ALA A 82 -11.32 -8.61 22.52
C ALA A 82 -10.28 -7.69 21.84
N ARG A 83 -9.00 -8.12 21.79
CA ARG A 83 -7.96 -7.40 21.06
C ARG A 83 -8.21 -7.40 19.55
N ALA A 84 -8.52 -8.56 18.97
CA ALA A 84 -8.83 -8.68 17.55
C ALA A 84 -10.05 -7.82 17.18
N ALA A 85 -11.08 -7.79 18.04
CA ALA A 85 -12.25 -6.93 17.84
C ALA A 85 -11.91 -5.44 17.90
N LEU A 86 -11.04 -5.01 18.82
CA LEU A 86 -10.57 -3.62 18.90
C LEU A 86 -9.70 -3.25 17.69
N ALA A 87 -8.79 -4.13 17.28
CA ALA A 87 -7.94 -3.94 16.11
C ALA A 87 -8.78 -3.79 14.85
N LYS A 88 -9.79 -4.66 14.69
CA LYS A 88 -10.73 -4.56 13.59
C LYS A 88 -11.47 -3.23 13.58
N LYS A 89 -12.00 -2.78 14.72
CA LYS A 89 -12.70 -1.48 14.80
C LYS A 89 -11.81 -0.31 14.39
N ARG A 90 -10.53 -0.31 14.80
CA ARG A 90 -9.54 0.71 14.42
C ARG A 90 -9.23 0.67 12.92
N ALA A 91 -9.03 -0.52 12.36
CA ALA A 91 -8.84 -0.68 10.92
C ALA A 91 -10.06 -0.18 10.13
N ASP A 92 -11.28 -0.54 10.58
CA ASP A 92 -12.53 -0.13 9.93
C ASP A 92 -12.72 1.41 9.96
N GLU A 93 -12.37 2.08 11.08
CA GLU A 93 -12.36 3.55 11.18
C GLU A 93 -11.43 4.18 10.13
N VAL A 94 -10.20 3.68 10.01
CA VAL A 94 -9.22 4.19 9.04
C VAL A 94 -9.68 3.93 7.60
N VAL A 95 -10.25 2.75 7.31
CA VAL A 95 -10.83 2.43 6.00
C VAL A 95 -11.99 3.37 5.67
N SER A 96 -12.84 3.70 6.66
CA SER A 96 -13.93 4.66 6.49
C SER A 96 -13.41 6.04 6.11
N GLU A 97 -12.37 6.52 6.81
CA GLU A 97 -11.73 7.80 6.48
C GLU A 97 -11.09 7.78 5.08
N LEU A 98 -10.35 6.73 4.73
CA LEU A 98 -9.74 6.57 3.40
C LEU A 98 -10.79 6.64 2.28
N LYS A 99 -11.93 5.97 2.47
CA LYS A 99 -13.07 6.05 1.53
C LYS A 99 -13.66 7.45 1.47
N ALA A 100 -13.82 8.13 2.61
CA ALA A 100 -14.32 9.50 2.67
C ALA A 100 -13.38 10.49 1.95
N PHE A 101 -12.07 10.22 1.94
CA PHE A 101 -11.09 10.98 1.17
C PHE A 101 -10.99 10.59 -0.31
N GLY A 102 -11.79 9.61 -0.76
CA GLY A 102 -11.88 9.23 -2.17
C GLY A 102 -10.90 8.15 -2.62
N VAL A 103 -10.28 7.42 -1.70
CA VAL A 103 -9.48 6.24 -2.05
C VAL A 103 -10.43 5.13 -2.51
N PRO A 104 -10.26 4.57 -3.72
CA PRO A 104 -11.20 3.58 -4.23
C PRO A 104 -11.22 2.28 -3.41
N SER A 105 -12.42 1.75 -3.18
CA SER A 105 -12.60 0.57 -2.32
C SER A 105 -11.98 -0.71 -2.88
N HIS A 106 -11.81 -0.83 -4.20
CA HIS A 106 -11.27 -2.03 -4.85
C HIS A 106 -9.74 -2.17 -4.69
N ILE A 107 -9.04 -1.10 -4.29
CA ILE A 107 -7.60 -1.12 -4.00
C ILE A 107 -7.31 -1.04 -2.48
N LEU A 108 -8.36 -1.02 -1.65
CA LEU A 108 -8.22 -0.99 -0.20
C LEU A 108 -8.19 -2.41 0.37
N TYR A 109 -7.14 -2.71 1.10
CA TYR A 109 -6.95 -3.98 1.80
C TYR A 109 -6.79 -3.68 3.29
N ALA A 110 -7.50 -4.40 4.14
CA ALA A 110 -7.42 -4.21 5.58
C ALA A 110 -7.16 -5.55 6.25
N GLU A 111 -6.10 -5.60 7.05
CA GLU A 111 -5.75 -6.73 7.91
C GLU A 111 -5.80 -6.25 9.36
N SER A 112 -6.45 -7.04 10.21
CA SER A 112 -6.47 -6.82 11.65
C SER A 112 -5.75 -7.96 12.33
N ASP A 113 -4.93 -7.64 13.34
CA ASP A 113 -4.32 -8.64 14.23
C ASP A 113 -3.24 -9.52 13.57
N LYS A 114 -2.23 -8.89 12.93
CA LYS A 114 -0.92 -9.55 12.84
C LYS A 114 -0.39 -9.65 14.26
N HIS A 115 -0.36 -10.86 14.81
CA HIS A 115 0.27 -11.13 16.09
C HIS A 115 1.72 -10.59 16.06
N VAL A 116 1.94 -9.45 16.70
CA VAL A 116 3.28 -8.87 16.81
C VAL A 116 3.92 -9.48 18.06
N ALA A 117 4.79 -10.45 17.87
CA ALA A 117 5.48 -11.16 18.95
C ALA A 117 6.47 -10.27 19.74
N ARG A 118 6.70 -9.03 19.29
CA ARG A 118 7.61 -8.08 19.93
C ARG A 118 6.80 -6.93 20.54
N PRO A 119 7.15 -6.45 21.74
CA PRO A 119 6.56 -5.23 22.28
C PRO A 119 6.83 -4.11 21.28
N LEU A 120 5.77 -3.59 20.68
CA LEU A 120 5.88 -2.39 19.87
C LEU A 120 6.19 -1.23 20.82
N PRO A 121 7.03 -0.25 20.42
CA PRO A 121 7.36 0.90 21.28
C PRO A 121 6.15 1.80 21.60
N TRP A 122 4.97 1.45 21.07
CA TRP A 122 3.75 2.24 21.03
C TRP A 122 2.52 1.35 21.23
N THR A 123 1.54 1.86 21.98
CA THR A 123 0.23 1.24 22.18
C THR A 123 -0.70 1.62 21.04
N GLY A 124 -1.35 0.65 20.39
CA GLY A 124 -2.49 0.90 19.52
C GLY A 124 -2.21 1.68 18.24
N ILE A 125 -1.47 1.08 17.29
CA ILE A 125 -1.18 1.70 15.99
C ILE A 125 -1.98 1.03 14.88
N VAL A 126 -2.41 1.85 13.92
CA VAL A 126 -2.79 1.38 12.59
C VAL A 126 -1.75 1.88 11.60
N GLU A 127 -1.06 0.93 10.97
CA GLU A 127 -0.13 1.18 9.87
C GLU A 127 -0.96 1.30 8.59
N VAL A 128 -0.81 2.40 7.87
CA VAL A 128 -1.38 2.58 6.53
C VAL A 128 -0.24 2.57 5.55
N GLU A 129 -0.19 1.57 4.69
CA GLU A 129 0.82 1.42 3.64
C GLU A 129 0.18 1.58 2.27
N ALA A 130 0.61 2.58 1.52
CA ALA A 130 0.25 2.71 0.12
C ALA A 130 1.31 2.02 -0.75
N VAL A 131 0.87 1.39 -1.83
CA VAL A 131 1.71 0.81 -2.88
C VAL A 131 1.30 1.42 -4.22
N GLY A 132 2.26 1.93 -4.96
CA GLY A 132 2.03 2.58 -6.24
C GLY A 132 3.02 2.17 -7.32
N GLY A 133 2.64 2.45 -8.56
CA GLY A 133 3.50 2.42 -9.73
C GLY A 133 4.47 3.61 -9.76
N SER A 134 5.34 3.63 -10.75
CA SER A 134 6.42 4.63 -10.91
C SER A 134 5.95 6.10 -11.00
N TYR A 135 6.84 7.04 -10.68
CA TYR A 135 6.66 8.49 -10.86
C TYR A 135 6.63 8.93 -12.35
N GLN A 136 5.73 8.38 -13.17
CA GLN A 136 5.61 8.73 -14.59
C GLN A 136 4.79 10.02 -14.81
N MET A 137 5.36 10.96 -15.56
CA MET A 137 4.72 12.22 -15.95
C MET A 137 4.82 12.43 -17.47
N PRO A 138 3.69 12.63 -18.20
CA PRO A 138 2.32 12.60 -17.69
C PRO A 138 1.90 11.19 -17.26
N CYS A 139 1.07 11.08 -16.21
CA CYS A 139 0.58 9.79 -15.74
C CYS A 139 -0.40 9.17 -16.75
N PRO A 140 -0.15 7.95 -17.27
CA PRO A 140 -1.07 7.29 -18.21
C PRO A 140 -2.35 6.75 -17.57
N SER A 141 -2.38 6.61 -16.24
CA SER A 141 -3.57 6.12 -15.53
C SER A 141 -4.59 7.25 -15.33
N PRO A 142 -5.90 7.01 -15.50
CA PRO A 142 -6.91 8.04 -15.31
C PRO A 142 -6.92 8.51 -13.86
N GLN A 143 -7.25 9.79 -13.70
CA GLN A 143 -7.45 10.40 -12.41
C GLN A 143 -8.93 10.32 -12.02
N ASN A 144 -9.22 9.89 -10.79
CA ASN A 144 -10.58 9.94 -10.25
C ASN A 144 -10.97 11.37 -9.83
N GLU A 145 -12.23 11.58 -9.45
CA GLU A 145 -12.75 12.90 -9.03
C GLU A 145 -12.07 13.48 -7.78
N HIS A 146 -11.36 12.64 -7.02
CA HIS A 146 -10.63 13.01 -5.82
C HIS A 146 -9.12 13.23 -6.04
N GLY A 147 -8.65 13.13 -7.28
CA GLY A 147 -7.27 13.42 -7.66
C GLY A 147 -6.32 12.21 -7.66
N PHE A 148 -6.79 10.99 -7.39
CA PHE A 148 -5.95 9.79 -7.42
C PHE A 148 -5.87 9.20 -8.82
N HIS A 149 -4.66 8.95 -9.30
CA HIS A 149 -4.44 8.12 -10.47
C HIS A 149 -4.58 6.65 -10.10
N VAL A 150 -5.50 5.92 -10.73
CA VAL A 150 -5.78 4.52 -10.39
C VAL A 150 -5.77 3.60 -11.61
N PRO A 151 -5.42 2.31 -11.47
CA PRO A 151 -5.35 1.39 -12.59
C PRO A 151 -6.71 1.26 -13.29
N VAL A 152 -6.71 1.14 -14.62
CA VAL A 152 -7.93 0.87 -15.38
C VAL A 152 -8.21 -0.64 -15.35
N GLY A 153 -9.23 -1.03 -14.59
CA GLY A 153 -9.82 -2.37 -14.66
C GLY A 153 -9.27 -3.37 -13.63
N HIS A 154 -10.18 -3.77 -12.72
CA HIS A 154 -10.28 -5.12 -12.21
C HIS A 154 -11.76 -5.50 -12.16
#